data_AF-A0A955VZU6-F1
#
_entry.id   AF-A0A955VZU6-F1
#
_cell.length_a   1.000
_cell.length_b   1.000
_cell.length_c   1.000
_cell.angle_alpha   90.00
_cell.angle_beta   90.00
_cell.angle_gamma   90.00
#
_symmetry.space_group_name_H-M   'P 1'
#
loop_
_entity.id
_entity.type
_entity.pdbx_description
1 polymer ?
#
loop_
_entity_poly.entity_id
_entity_poly.type
_entity_poly.pdbx_seq_one_letter_code
_entity_poly.pdbx_strand_id
1 'polypeptide(L)'
;MSGPSKPTQRTRPVNVAARGGAGRRSRRRPPLLALVLNQIKQPYIGGQAVIEGVMMRAPSGMSVAVRRPDGSIAIKEGPFTSRLARSKLWKLLGFRGIATLVESVALGYRALSFSAEQQMTEEERAEAASASSTLPILIATAVAIGLFIALPQALATWLTSAFGWHIGLSDPTFHLIIGGFKLLVFVAYLLLIRRLKDTRRVFEYHGAEHKTIHAYERDLPLTVDNVRVQSTLHPRCGTTFLIVVIAVSIVAGAVAAPLLLPNASGWTGQLAIFVLRLALLPLIAAIAFEFQRFTARYCTHGLARVVLWPGFLFQMITTIEPDDSQMEIAIAAMEAAAWRERVGDEVPGGDEPLVFPSLEGLNEALPELRPAPAAA
;
A
#
# COMPACT_ATOMS: atom_id res chain seq x y z
N MET A 1 -36.45 67.68 17.97
CA MET A 1 -35.16 67.48 18.66
C MET A 1 -35.38 66.50 19.80
N SER A 2 -34.58 65.43 19.81
CA SER A 2 -34.15 64.61 20.96
C SER A 2 -35.17 63.94 21.90
N GLY A 3 -35.03 62.62 22.10
CA GLY A 3 -35.67 61.84 23.20
C GLY A 3 -35.15 62.25 24.60
N PRO A 4 -35.39 61.50 25.72
CA PRO A 4 -35.32 60.02 25.82
C PRO A 4 -36.25 59.32 26.88
N SER A 5 -36.03 58.01 27.05
CA SER A 5 -36.05 57.18 28.30
C SER A 5 -37.28 56.31 28.72
N LYS A 6 -37.05 54.97 28.71
CA LYS A 6 -37.30 53.85 29.69
C LYS A 6 -38.61 53.82 30.54
N PRO A 7 -39.19 52.64 30.91
CA PRO A 7 -38.60 51.75 31.95
C PRO A 7 -38.94 50.22 31.94
N THR A 8 -38.30 49.56 32.92
CA THR A 8 -38.27 48.18 33.45
C THR A 8 -39.60 47.46 33.79
N GLN A 9 -39.61 46.11 33.80
CA GLN A 9 -40.26 45.32 34.87
C GLN A 9 -39.86 43.82 34.93
N ARG A 10 -40.06 43.24 36.13
CA ARG A 10 -39.56 41.97 36.70
C ARG A 10 -40.67 40.88 36.78
N THR A 11 -40.23 39.61 36.75
CA THR A 11 -40.68 38.39 37.48
C THR A 11 -42.09 37.76 37.33
N ARG A 12 -42.09 36.46 36.93
CA ARG A 12 -42.83 35.21 37.37
C ARG A 12 -44.31 35.28 37.80
N PRO A 13 -45.16 34.22 37.74
CA PRO A 13 -44.86 32.76 37.77
C PRO A 13 -45.73 31.86 36.84
N VAL A 14 -45.43 30.57 36.68
CA VAL A 14 -46.48 29.54 36.51
C VAL A 14 -46.04 28.22 37.16
N ASN A 15 -46.94 27.66 37.94
CA ASN A 15 -46.81 26.44 38.72
C ASN A 15 -47.51 25.26 38.01
N VAL A 16 -46.87 24.09 38.12
CA VAL A 16 -47.28 22.68 38.02
C VAL A 16 -48.71 22.33 37.53
N ALA A 17 -48.77 21.45 36.52
CA ALA A 17 -49.75 20.36 36.47
C ALA A 17 -49.13 19.11 35.82
N ALA A 18 -49.16 18.01 36.58
CA ALA A 18 -48.68 16.69 36.19
C ALA A 18 -49.72 15.91 35.38
N ARG A 19 -49.31 15.34 34.24
CA ARG A 19 -49.84 14.10 33.61
C ARG A 19 -48.66 13.51 32.82
N GLY A 20 -48.11 12.35 33.16
CA GLY A 20 -48.77 11.06 33.08
C GLY A 20 -48.57 10.49 31.68
N GLY A 21 -47.38 9.94 31.40
CA GLY A 21 -47.04 9.38 30.09
C GLY A 21 -45.76 8.56 30.15
N ALA A 22 -45.86 7.34 30.69
CA ALA A 22 -44.79 6.35 30.69
C ALA A 22 -44.49 5.88 29.26
N GLY A 23 -43.70 6.66 28.52
CA GLY A 23 -43.09 6.24 27.27
C GLY A 23 -41.90 5.33 27.55
N ARG A 24 -42.10 4.02 27.43
CA ARG A 24 -41.01 3.02 27.37
C ARG A 24 -39.98 3.46 26.33
N ARG A 25 -38.90 4.12 26.76
CA ARG A 25 -37.66 4.19 25.97
C ARG A 25 -37.16 2.76 25.88
N SER A 26 -37.45 2.08 24.77
CA SER A 26 -36.83 0.79 24.49
C SER A 26 -35.33 1.02 24.45
N ARG A 27 -34.62 0.57 25.49
CA ARG A 27 -33.18 0.29 25.41
C ARG A 27 -33.03 -0.87 24.42
N ARG A 28 -33.16 -0.57 23.12
CA ARG A 28 -32.74 -1.48 22.06
C ARG A 28 -31.24 -1.63 22.23
N ARG A 29 -30.82 -2.78 22.77
CA ARG A 29 -29.42 -3.19 22.69
C ARG A 29 -29.01 -3.06 21.22
N PRO A 30 -27.87 -2.43 20.89
CA PRO A 30 -27.44 -2.33 19.51
C PRO A 30 -27.42 -3.73 18.88
N PRO A 31 -27.79 -3.88 17.60
CA PRO A 31 -27.67 -5.18 16.94
C PRO A 31 -26.23 -5.68 17.08
N LEU A 32 -26.04 -6.99 17.22
CA LEU A 32 -24.71 -7.63 17.32
C LEU A 32 -23.75 -7.10 16.24
N LEU A 33 -24.26 -6.80 15.04
CA LEU A 33 -23.50 -6.19 13.96
C LEU A 33 -22.97 -4.79 14.30
N ALA A 34 -23.72 -3.94 15.01
CA ALA A 34 -23.25 -2.63 15.47
C ALA A 34 -22.18 -2.75 16.58
N LEU A 35 -22.28 -3.77 17.44
CA LEU A 35 -21.23 -4.08 18.42
C LEU A 35 -19.96 -4.65 17.77
N VAL A 36 -20.11 -5.39 16.66
CA VAL A 36 -19.01 -5.94 15.84
C VAL A 36 -18.41 -4.88 14.90
N LEU A 37 -19.20 -3.91 14.44
CA LEU A 37 -18.75 -2.81 13.57
C LEU A 37 -18.12 -1.66 14.37
N ASN A 38 -18.35 -1.58 15.68
CA ASN A 38 -17.72 -0.60 16.57
C ASN A 38 -16.35 -1.04 17.11
N GLN A 39 -15.71 -2.03 16.46
CA GLN A 39 -14.37 -2.54 16.77
C GLN A 39 -13.39 -2.31 15.61
N ILE A 40 -13.36 -1.12 15.04
CA ILE A 40 -12.15 -0.65 14.38
C ILE A 40 -11.64 0.51 15.23
N LYS A 41 -10.81 0.21 16.23
CA LYS A 41 -10.24 1.24 17.13
C LYS A 41 -9.36 2.25 16.38
N GLN A 42 -8.79 1.86 15.24
CA GLN A 42 -7.94 2.71 14.40
C GLN A 42 -8.24 2.50 12.92
N PRO A 43 -8.41 3.57 12.12
CA PRO A 43 -8.61 3.47 10.69
C PRO A 43 -7.50 2.66 10.01
N TYR A 44 -7.84 1.98 8.92
CA TYR A 44 -6.88 1.16 8.19
C TYR A 44 -5.83 2.04 7.50
N ILE A 45 -4.58 2.03 7.99
CA ILE A 45 -3.45 2.70 7.33
C ILE A 45 -2.50 1.65 6.78
N GLY A 46 -2.15 1.78 5.50
CA GLY A 46 -1.08 1.02 4.85
C GLY A 46 0.01 1.96 4.35
N GLY A 47 1.16 1.41 3.97
CA GLY A 47 2.27 2.22 3.48
C GLY A 47 2.99 1.64 2.27
N GLN A 48 3.98 2.41 1.83
CA GLN A 48 4.98 2.01 0.85
C GLN A 48 6.29 2.75 1.16
N ALA A 49 7.40 2.02 1.27
CA ALA A 49 8.72 2.63 1.31
C ALA A 49 9.07 3.35 0.00
N VAL A 50 9.72 4.50 0.13
CA VAL A 50 10.24 5.32 -0.98
C VAL A 50 11.71 5.67 -0.71
N ILE A 51 12.34 6.46 -1.57
CA ILE A 51 13.75 6.84 -1.41
C ILE A 51 13.86 7.72 -0.16
N GLU A 52 14.67 7.31 0.80
CA GLU A 52 14.86 8.01 2.08
C GLU A 52 13.55 8.34 2.82
N GLY A 53 12.51 7.50 2.70
CA GLY A 53 11.26 7.76 3.40
C GLY A 53 10.14 6.76 3.22
N VAL A 54 8.95 7.17 3.65
CA VAL A 54 7.74 6.32 3.67
C VAL A 54 6.52 7.12 3.23
N MET A 55 5.71 6.53 2.35
CA MET A 55 4.34 6.94 2.07
C MET A 55 3.36 6.17 2.95
N MET A 56 2.41 6.87 3.56
CA MET A 56 1.30 6.29 4.29
C MET A 56 -0.03 6.70 3.65
N ARG A 57 -0.95 5.75 3.56
CA ARG A 57 -2.29 5.92 2.99
C ARG A 57 -3.34 5.52 4.01
N ALA A 58 -4.13 6.50 4.43
CA ALA A 58 -5.36 6.33 5.17
C ALA A 58 -6.58 6.33 4.20
N PRO A 59 -7.80 5.98 4.68
CA PRO A 59 -9.00 5.98 3.85
C PRO A 59 -9.34 7.33 3.20
N SER A 60 -9.13 8.44 3.91
CA SER A 60 -9.42 9.82 3.49
C SER A 60 -8.18 10.71 3.38
N GLY A 61 -6.98 10.16 3.62
CA GLY A 61 -5.74 10.94 3.64
C GLY A 61 -4.53 10.18 3.10
N MET A 62 -3.52 10.92 2.67
CA MET A 62 -2.21 10.38 2.36
C MET A 62 -1.11 11.32 2.84
N SER A 63 0.05 10.74 3.14
CA SER A 63 1.27 11.46 3.47
C SER A 63 2.48 10.77 2.85
N VAL A 64 3.51 11.54 2.56
CA VAL A 64 4.85 11.05 2.22
C VAL A 64 5.83 11.87 3.03
N ALA A 65 6.57 11.22 3.92
CA ALA A 65 7.66 11.85 4.67
C ALA A 65 8.99 11.29 4.17
N VAL A 66 9.95 12.19 3.94
CA VAL A 66 11.29 11.85 3.45
C VAL A 66 12.36 12.64 4.20
N ARG A 67 13.51 12.00 4.42
CA ARG A 67 14.74 12.63 4.89
C ARG A 67 15.47 13.24 3.69
N ARG A 68 15.79 14.53 3.75
CA ARG A 68 16.61 15.21 2.73
C ARG A 68 18.10 15.02 3.01
N PRO A 69 18.99 15.20 2.01
CA PRO A 69 20.43 15.05 2.20
C PRO A 69 21.04 15.97 3.27
N ASP A 70 20.41 17.12 3.54
CA ASP A 70 20.80 18.07 4.60
C ASP A 70 20.31 17.65 6.01
N GLY A 71 19.62 16.52 6.12
CA GLY A 71 19.06 15.99 7.37
C GLY A 71 17.64 16.47 7.70
N SER A 72 17.14 17.48 6.97
CA SER A 72 15.78 18.00 7.16
C SER A 72 14.70 16.98 6.76
N ILE A 73 13.49 17.16 7.26
CA ILE A 73 12.34 16.30 6.99
C ILE A 73 11.37 17.05 6.08
N ALA A 74 11.08 16.51 4.90
CA ALA A 74 10.03 17.01 4.03
C ALA A 74 8.80 16.11 4.13
N ILE A 75 7.63 16.71 4.38
CA ILE A 75 6.35 16.02 4.47
C ILE A 75 5.39 16.62 3.45
N LYS A 76 4.95 15.79 2.51
CA LYS A 76 3.83 16.11 1.62
C LYS A 76 2.61 15.34 2.06
N GLU A 77 1.52 16.04 2.34
CA GLU A 77 0.28 15.44 2.82
C GLU A 77 -0.94 16.09 2.18
N GLY A 78 -2.02 15.32 2.04
CA GLY A 78 -3.25 15.84 1.47
C GLY A 78 -4.41 14.85 1.57
N PRO A 79 -5.62 15.33 1.31
CA PRO A 79 -6.79 14.47 1.25
C PRO A 79 -6.64 13.46 0.12
N PHE A 80 -7.10 12.24 0.37
CA PHE A 80 -7.15 11.21 -0.64
C PHE A 80 -8.57 10.65 -0.74
N THR A 81 -9.18 10.80 -1.91
CA THR A 81 -10.42 10.10 -2.24
C THR A 81 -10.21 9.20 -3.45
N SER A 82 -10.54 7.92 -3.30
CA SER A 82 -10.50 6.96 -4.40
C SER A 82 -11.47 7.42 -5.50
N ARG A 83 -10.92 7.76 -6.67
CA ARG A 83 -11.70 8.23 -7.81
C ARG A 83 -12.40 7.06 -8.50
N LEU A 84 -11.73 5.92 -8.59
CA LEU A 84 -12.27 4.72 -9.23
C LEU A 84 -13.35 4.07 -8.36
N ALA A 85 -13.23 4.12 -7.02
CA ALA A 85 -14.26 3.59 -6.12
C ALA A 85 -15.54 4.44 -6.05
N ARG A 86 -15.69 5.54 -6.81
CA ARG A 86 -16.96 6.27 -6.90
C ARG A 86 -18.02 5.50 -7.70
N SER A 87 -17.62 4.74 -8.72
CA SER A 87 -18.56 3.99 -9.56
C SER A 87 -18.97 2.66 -8.90
N LYS A 88 -20.23 2.23 -9.09
CA LYS A 88 -20.73 0.94 -8.56
C LYS A 88 -20.02 -0.26 -9.22
N LEU A 89 -19.62 -0.14 -10.49
CA LEU A 89 -18.95 -1.20 -11.24
C LEU A 89 -17.58 -1.55 -10.63
N TRP A 90 -16.78 -0.54 -10.29
CA TRP A 90 -15.45 -0.72 -9.68
C TRP A 90 -15.51 -1.20 -8.23
N LYS A 91 -16.70 -1.40 -7.64
CA LYS A 91 -16.85 -2.02 -6.31
C LYS A 91 -17.10 -3.53 -6.40
N LEU A 92 -17.38 -4.06 -7.58
CA LEU A 92 -17.63 -5.49 -7.79
C LEU A 92 -16.35 -6.32 -7.60
N LEU A 93 -16.54 -7.59 -7.27
CA LEU A 93 -15.48 -8.58 -7.15
C LEU A 93 -14.65 -8.63 -8.44
N GLY A 94 -13.33 -8.66 -8.33
CA GLY A 94 -12.40 -8.64 -9.47
C GLY A 94 -12.11 -7.22 -9.98
N PHE A 95 -13.14 -6.44 -10.32
CA PHE A 95 -12.97 -5.05 -10.80
C PHE A 95 -12.40 -4.13 -9.73
N ARG A 96 -12.81 -4.27 -8.47
CA ARG A 96 -12.27 -3.45 -7.38
C ARG A 96 -10.78 -3.68 -7.15
N GLY A 97 -10.30 -4.89 -7.39
CA GLY A 97 -8.89 -5.22 -7.26
C GLY A 97 -8.07 -4.44 -8.27
N ILE A 98 -8.50 -4.47 -9.53
CA ILE A 98 -7.88 -3.70 -10.61
C ILE A 98 -7.91 -2.20 -10.27
N ALA A 99 -9.06 -1.65 -9.87
CA ALA A 99 -9.16 -0.23 -9.49
C ALA A 99 -8.20 0.14 -8.35
N THR A 100 -8.15 -0.68 -7.30
CA THR A 100 -7.28 -0.44 -6.14
C THR A 100 -5.81 -0.53 -6.53
N LEU A 101 -5.44 -1.48 -7.39
CA LEU A 101 -4.07 -1.65 -7.89
C LEU A 101 -3.64 -0.47 -8.75
N VAL A 102 -4.48 -0.02 -9.69
CA VAL A 102 -4.19 1.16 -10.54
C VAL A 102 -3.99 2.41 -9.69
N GLU A 103 -4.86 2.65 -8.71
CA GLU A 103 -4.70 3.77 -7.78
C GLU A 103 -3.44 3.65 -6.94
N SER A 104 -3.12 2.45 -6.44
CA SER A 104 -1.94 2.23 -5.61
C SER A 104 -0.65 2.42 -6.41
N VAL A 105 -0.61 1.97 -7.68
CA VAL A 105 0.53 2.22 -8.58
C VAL A 105 0.68 3.70 -8.89
N ALA A 106 -0.42 4.41 -9.19
CA ALA A 106 -0.37 5.85 -9.47
C ALA A 106 0.10 6.66 -8.26
N LEU A 107 -0.37 6.32 -7.06
CA LEU A 107 0.09 6.93 -5.81
C LEU A 107 1.54 6.59 -5.51
N GLY A 108 1.93 5.33 -5.64
CA GLY A 108 3.30 4.87 -5.43
C GLY A 108 4.28 5.58 -6.37
N TYR A 109 3.92 5.76 -7.64
CA TYR A 109 4.71 6.53 -8.60
C TYR A 109 4.88 7.98 -8.15
N ARG A 110 3.78 8.67 -7.77
CA ARG A 110 3.85 10.05 -7.28
C ARG A 110 4.72 10.18 -6.03
N ALA A 111 4.61 9.24 -5.10
CA ALA A 111 5.42 9.24 -3.88
C ALA A 111 6.90 8.99 -4.16
N LEU A 112 7.22 8.08 -5.09
CA LEU A 112 8.59 7.83 -5.55
C LEU A 112 9.17 9.07 -6.26
N SER A 113 8.42 9.68 -7.17
CA SER A 113 8.82 10.93 -7.84
C SER A 113 9.10 12.04 -6.83
N PHE A 114 8.17 12.27 -5.89
CA PHE A 114 8.37 13.24 -4.83
C PHE A 114 9.63 12.93 -4.00
N SER A 115 9.83 11.66 -3.62
CA SER A 115 11.00 11.27 -2.84
C SER A 115 12.31 11.50 -3.59
N ALA A 116 12.35 11.19 -4.88
CA ALA A 116 13.49 11.41 -5.75
C ALA A 116 13.79 12.90 -5.88
N GLU A 117 12.77 13.73 -6.12
CA GLU A 117 12.91 15.19 -6.18
C GLU A 117 13.51 15.74 -4.88
N GLN A 118 13.09 15.24 -3.71
CA GLN A 118 13.65 15.67 -2.42
C GLN A 118 15.11 15.26 -2.19
N GLN A 119 15.66 14.32 -2.97
CA GLN A 119 17.08 13.96 -2.94
C GLN A 119 17.95 14.79 -3.89
N MET A 120 17.35 15.51 -4.83
CA MET A 120 18.07 16.25 -5.87
C MET A 120 18.37 17.69 -5.44
N THR A 121 19.50 18.23 -5.92
CA THR A 121 19.78 19.66 -5.86
C THR A 121 18.84 20.45 -6.77
N GLU A 122 18.79 21.77 -6.59
CA GLU A 122 17.93 22.63 -7.44
C GLU A 122 18.37 22.60 -8.92
N GLU A 123 19.67 22.48 -9.17
CA GLU A 123 20.27 22.33 -10.50
C GLU A 123 19.88 21.00 -11.15
N GLU A 124 20.01 19.88 -10.41
CA GLU A 124 19.62 18.55 -10.87
C GLU A 124 18.12 18.45 -11.16
N ARG A 125 17.27 19.11 -10.36
CA ARG A 125 15.82 19.18 -10.59
C ARG A 125 15.50 19.88 -11.91
N ALA A 126 16.16 20.99 -12.20
CA ALA A 126 15.96 21.73 -13.45
C ALA A 126 16.38 20.89 -14.67
N GLU A 127 17.48 20.15 -14.58
CA GLU A 127 17.92 19.25 -15.64
C GLU A 127 16.95 18.09 -15.84
N ALA A 128 16.49 17.45 -14.75
CA ALA A 128 15.52 16.36 -14.80
C ALA A 128 14.16 16.78 -15.40
N ALA A 129 13.71 18.01 -15.14
CA ALA A 129 12.48 18.55 -15.73
C ALA A 129 12.58 18.74 -17.26
N SER A 130 13.79 18.90 -17.78
CA SER A 130 14.07 19.06 -19.22
C SER A 130 14.27 17.73 -19.97
N ALA A 131 14.54 16.64 -19.26
CA ALA A 131 14.82 15.33 -19.83
C ALA A 131 13.55 14.53 -20.17
N SER A 132 13.56 13.80 -21.29
CA SER A 132 12.48 12.89 -21.67
C SER A 132 12.42 11.68 -20.74
N SER A 133 11.38 11.62 -19.90
CA SER A 133 11.15 10.53 -18.93
C SER A 133 10.71 9.21 -19.58
N THR A 134 10.34 9.22 -20.87
CA THR A 134 9.75 8.05 -21.55
C THR A 134 10.76 6.94 -21.87
N LEU A 135 11.98 7.29 -22.32
CA LEU A 135 12.96 6.29 -22.77
C LEU A 135 13.44 5.36 -21.64
N PRO A 136 13.82 5.87 -20.45
CA PRO A 136 14.19 5.01 -19.33
C PRO A 136 13.05 4.07 -18.89
N ILE A 137 11.81 4.56 -18.90
CA ILE A 137 10.62 3.75 -18.57
C ILE A 137 10.44 2.61 -19.58
N LEU A 138 10.60 2.89 -20.88
CA LEU A 138 10.51 1.87 -21.93
C LEU A 138 11.60 0.81 -21.78
N ILE A 139 12.84 1.22 -21.53
CA ILE A 139 13.97 0.29 -21.31
C ILE A 139 13.71 -0.57 -20.06
N ALA A 140 13.33 0.04 -18.93
CA ALA A 140 13.02 -0.68 -17.71
C ALA A 140 11.87 -1.68 -17.91
N THR A 141 10.84 -1.30 -18.68
CA THR A 141 9.71 -2.17 -19.01
C THR A 141 10.14 -3.34 -19.89
N ALA A 142 10.96 -3.10 -20.93
CA ALA A 142 11.49 -4.15 -21.80
C ALA A 142 12.38 -5.14 -21.02
N VAL A 143 13.25 -4.64 -20.14
CA VAL A 143 14.07 -5.46 -19.25
C VAL A 143 13.20 -6.29 -18.31
N ALA A 144 12.14 -5.71 -17.73
CA ALA A 144 11.23 -6.43 -16.85
C ALA A 144 10.48 -7.56 -17.58
N ILE A 145 9.98 -7.31 -18.79
CA ILE A 145 9.33 -8.34 -19.62
C ILE A 145 10.33 -9.44 -19.99
N GLY A 146 11.54 -9.05 -20.41
CA GLY A 146 12.62 -9.97 -20.71
C GLY A 146 12.98 -10.87 -19.52
N LEU A 147 13.18 -10.26 -18.36
CA LEU A 147 13.64 -10.95 -17.14
C LEU A 147 12.56 -11.82 -16.50
N PHE A 148 11.31 -11.35 -16.39
CA PHE A 148 10.27 -12.03 -15.60
C PHE A 148 9.26 -12.84 -16.43
N ILE A 149 9.26 -12.69 -17.76
CA ILE A 149 8.33 -13.41 -18.64
C ILE A 149 9.10 -14.25 -19.66
N ALA A 150 9.99 -13.63 -20.45
CA ALA A 150 10.69 -14.34 -21.52
C ALA A 150 11.77 -15.30 -21.00
N LEU A 151 12.60 -14.87 -20.05
CA LEU A 151 13.71 -15.66 -19.52
C LEU A 151 13.26 -16.96 -18.84
N PRO A 152 12.26 -16.99 -17.93
CA PRO A 152 11.80 -18.25 -17.33
C PRO A 152 11.29 -19.27 -18.36
N GLN A 153 10.65 -18.79 -19.44
CA GLN A 153 10.22 -19.65 -20.54
C GLN A 153 11.41 -20.18 -21.33
N ALA A 154 12.39 -19.33 -21.66
CA ALA A 154 13.60 -19.76 -22.35
C ALA A 154 14.39 -20.79 -21.54
N LEU A 155 14.53 -20.59 -20.23
CA LEU A 155 15.20 -21.53 -19.31
C LEU A 155 14.46 -22.87 -19.24
N ALA A 156 13.13 -22.87 -19.19
CA ALA A 156 12.33 -24.09 -19.22
C ALA A 156 12.51 -24.86 -20.53
N THR A 157 12.43 -24.19 -21.68
CA THR A 157 12.65 -24.80 -23.01
C THR A 157 14.06 -25.36 -23.13
N TRP A 158 15.06 -24.63 -22.66
CA TRP A 158 16.45 -25.09 -22.66
C TRP A 158 16.62 -26.34 -21.78
N LEU A 159 16.05 -26.34 -20.57
CA LEU A 159 16.14 -27.46 -19.64
C LEU A 159 15.51 -28.72 -20.24
N THR A 160 14.28 -28.65 -20.75
CA THR A 160 13.61 -29.83 -21.33
C THR A 160 14.36 -30.36 -22.55
N SER A 161 14.90 -29.47 -23.38
CA SER A 161 15.69 -29.85 -24.57
C SER A 161 17.03 -30.48 -24.18
N ALA A 162 17.74 -29.93 -23.19
CA ALA A 162 19.05 -30.41 -22.75
C ALA A 162 18.98 -31.81 -22.13
N PHE A 163 17.89 -32.14 -21.43
CA PHE A 163 17.67 -33.45 -20.82
C PHE A 163 16.93 -34.44 -21.72
N GLY A 164 16.64 -34.07 -22.97
CA GLY A 164 15.91 -34.94 -23.91
C GLY A 164 14.46 -35.25 -23.48
N TRP A 165 13.87 -34.40 -22.65
CA TRP A 165 12.50 -34.58 -22.18
C TRP A 165 11.53 -34.12 -23.27
N HIS A 166 10.80 -35.07 -23.86
CA HIS A 166 9.75 -34.80 -24.85
C HIS A 166 8.46 -34.30 -24.19
N ILE A 167 8.57 -33.21 -23.43
CA ILE A 167 7.43 -32.55 -22.79
C ILE A 167 6.85 -31.55 -23.79
N GLY A 168 5.57 -31.72 -24.13
CA GLY A 168 4.86 -30.81 -25.03
C GLY A 168 4.69 -29.41 -24.44
N LEU A 169 4.58 -28.40 -25.30
CA LEU A 169 4.31 -27.01 -24.89
C LEU A 169 2.98 -26.83 -24.16
N SER A 170 2.03 -27.76 -24.37
CA SER A 170 0.72 -27.84 -23.72
C SER A 170 0.70 -28.80 -22.53
N ASP A 171 1.83 -29.39 -22.13
CA ASP A 171 1.90 -30.28 -20.97
C ASP A 171 1.88 -29.44 -19.66
N PRO A 172 1.01 -29.76 -18.68
CA PRO A 172 1.02 -29.09 -17.37
C PRO A 172 2.39 -29.10 -16.68
N THR A 173 3.19 -30.15 -16.88
CA THR A 173 4.55 -30.30 -16.36
C THR A 173 5.48 -29.21 -16.91
N PHE A 174 5.34 -28.87 -18.20
CA PHE A 174 6.11 -27.77 -18.82
C PHE A 174 5.80 -26.44 -18.13
N HIS A 175 4.52 -26.20 -17.84
CA HIS A 175 4.08 -24.99 -17.15
C HIS A 175 4.52 -24.92 -15.69
N LEU A 176 4.61 -26.05 -15.00
CA LEU A 176 5.19 -26.13 -13.65
C LEU A 176 6.69 -25.83 -13.66
N ILE A 177 7.45 -26.35 -14.63
CA ILE A 177 8.89 -26.05 -14.78
C ILE A 177 9.10 -24.54 -15.01
N ILE A 178 8.30 -23.93 -15.87
CA ILE A 178 8.32 -22.47 -16.08
C ILE A 178 8.02 -21.73 -14.78
N GLY A 179 7.05 -22.20 -14.00
CA GLY A 179 6.74 -21.64 -12.69
C GLY A 179 7.92 -21.72 -11.72
N GLY A 180 8.64 -22.84 -11.70
CA GLY A 180 9.87 -23.03 -10.94
C GLY A 180 10.94 -22.02 -11.33
N PHE A 181 11.22 -21.86 -12.63
CA PHE A 181 12.17 -20.85 -13.10
C PHE A 181 11.71 -19.41 -12.82
N LYS A 182 10.41 -19.13 -12.89
CA LYS A 182 9.87 -17.80 -12.56
C LYS A 182 10.13 -17.46 -11.10
N LEU A 183 9.90 -18.41 -10.19
CA LEU A 183 10.21 -18.24 -8.77
C LEU A 183 11.71 -18.08 -8.54
N LEU A 184 12.54 -18.92 -9.20
CA LEU A 184 14.00 -18.86 -9.11
C LEU A 184 14.54 -17.50 -9.54
N VAL A 185 14.17 -17.03 -10.73
CA VAL A 185 14.60 -15.73 -11.27
C VAL A 185 14.14 -14.59 -10.37
N PHE A 186 12.90 -14.65 -9.87
CA PHE A 186 12.37 -13.63 -8.97
C PHE A 186 13.12 -13.57 -7.63
N VAL A 187 13.36 -14.71 -6.99
CA VAL A 187 14.15 -14.80 -5.74
C VAL A 187 15.58 -14.31 -5.99
N ALA A 188 16.24 -14.77 -7.05
CA ALA A 188 17.60 -14.38 -7.39
C ALA A 188 17.71 -12.87 -7.63
N TYR A 189 16.75 -12.28 -8.34
CA TYR A 189 16.66 -10.84 -8.55
C TYR A 189 16.57 -10.07 -7.23
N LEU A 190 15.63 -10.45 -6.34
CA LEU A 190 15.48 -9.79 -5.04
C LEU A 190 16.74 -9.88 -4.18
N LEU A 191 17.39 -11.04 -4.16
CA LEU A 191 18.64 -11.25 -3.42
C LEU A 191 19.80 -10.41 -3.98
N LEU A 192 19.84 -10.19 -5.30
CA LEU A 192 20.85 -9.37 -5.95
C LEU A 192 20.63 -7.87 -5.65
N ILE A 193 19.42 -7.36 -5.90
CA ILE A 193 19.13 -5.93 -5.70
C ILE A 193 19.21 -5.53 -4.22
N ARG A 194 18.89 -6.44 -3.29
CA ARG A 194 19.05 -6.23 -1.84
C ARG A 194 20.47 -5.81 -1.46
N ARG A 195 21.49 -6.18 -2.25
CA ARG A 195 22.90 -5.83 -1.99
C ARG A 195 23.28 -4.43 -2.47
N LEU A 196 22.47 -3.81 -3.33
CA LEU A 196 22.69 -2.44 -3.79
C LEU A 196 22.36 -1.48 -2.63
N LYS A 197 23.24 -0.51 -2.36
CA LYS A 197 23.11 0.39 -1.19
C LYS A 197 21.75 1.09 -1.15
N ASP A 198 21.33 1.67 -2.26
CA ASP A 198 20.09 2.45 -2.32
C ASP A 198 18.86 1.56 -2.14
N THR A 199 18.83 0.38 -2.78
CA THR A 199 17.74 -0.58 -2.60
C THR A 199 17.70 -1.15 -1.20
N ARG A 200 18.86 -1.44 -0.60
CA ARG A 200 18.97 -1.87 0.80
C ARG A 200 18.34 -0.84 1.72
N ARG A 201 18.63 0.45 1.49
CA ARG A 201 18.09 1.58 2.24
C ARG A 201 16.56 1.63 2.13
N VAL A 202 15.99 1.45 0.93
CA VAL A 202 14.54 1.34 0.74
C VAL A 202 13.95 0.14 1.50
N PHE A 203 14.63 -1.00 1.56
CA PHE A 203 14.18 -2.17 2.32
C PHE A 203 14.28 -1.98 3.85
N GLU A 204 15.18 -1.14 4.33
CA GLU A 204 15.23 -0.69 5.73
C GLU A 204 14.02 0.21 6.05
N TYR A 205 13.72 1.21 5.20
CA TYR A 205 12.50 2.02 5.33
C TYR A 205 11.21 1.19 5.24
N HIS A 206 11.21 0.11 4.46
CA HIS A 206 10.10 -0.85 4.42
C HIS A 206 9.95 -1.62 5.75
N GLY A 207 11.07 -1.96 6.39
CA GLY A 207 11.07 -2.45 7.76
C GLY A 207 10.47 -1.43 8.75
N ALA A 208 10.87 -0.15 8.65
CA ALA A 208 10.34 0.94 9.46
C ALA A 208 8.83 1.12 9.26
N GLU A 209 8.35 1.11 8.01
CA GLU A 209 6.93 1.18 7.68
C GLU A 209 6.13 0.08 8.40
N HIS A 210 6.55 -1.18 8.27
CA HIS A 210 5.86 -2.30 8.89
C HIS A 210 5.84 -2.20 10.41
N LYS A 211 6.97 -1.82 11.01
CA LYS A 211 7.08 -1.66 12.46
C LYS A 211 6.17 -0.55 12.97
N THR A 212 6.11 0.58 12.28
CA THR A 212 5.23 1.70 12.65
C THR A 212 3.76 1.33 12.49
N ILE A 213 3.38 0.61 11.43
CA ILE A 213 2.02 0.08 11.26
C ILE A 213 1.67 -0.86 12.43
N HIS A 214 2.57 -1.78 12.81
CA HIS A 214 2.33 -2.69 13.93
C HIS A 214 2.14 -1.98 15.27
N ALA A 215 2.88 -0.91 15.53
CA ALA A 215 2.72 -0.09 16.74
C ALA A 215 1.38 0.64 16.72
N TYR A 216 1.03 1.24 15.59
CA TYR A 216 -0.24 1.93 15.36
C TYR A 216 -1.45 1.01 15.57
N GLU A 217 -1.43 -0.20 15.00
CA GLU A 217 -2.51 -1.18 15.13
C GLU A 217 -2.69 -1.76 16.54
N ARG A 218 -1.64 -1.64 17.37
CA ARG A 218 -1.68 -2.04 18.78
C ARG A 218 -2.08 -0.90 19.72
N ASP A 219 -2.46 0.26 19.17
CA ASP A 219 -2.76 1.47 19.94
C ASP A 219 -1.58 1.91 20.84
N LEU A 220 -0.33 1.65 20.43
CA LEU A 220 0.85 2.10 21.16
C LEU A 220 1.19 3.54 20.78
N PRO A 221 1.74 4.35 21.72
CA PRO A 221 2.33 5.65 21.38
C PRO A 221 3.39 5.48 20.30
N LEU A 222 3.35 6.31 19.24
CA LEU A 222 4.26 6.25 18.11
C LEU A 222 5.62 6.88 18.46
N THR A 223 6.35 6.20 19.33
CA THR A 223 7.74 6.52 19.72
C THR A 223 8.70 5.52 19.10
N VAL A 224 9.95 5.92 18.87
CA VAL A 224 10.99 5.02 18.33
C VAL A 224 11.11 3.72 19.13
N ASP A 225 11.06 3.77 20.47
CA ASP A 225 11.16 2.56 21.31
C ASP A 225 10.02 1.56 21.09
N ASN A 226 8.78 2.05 21.04
CA ASN A 226 7.61 1.21 20.76
C ASN A 226 7.61 0.64 19.33
N VAL A 227 8.13 1.40 18.36
CA VAL A 227 8.27 0.95 16.96
C VAL A 227 9.38 -0.10 16.84
N ARG A 228 10.53 0.12 17.47
CA ARG A 228 11.71 -0.75 17.41
C ARG A 228 11.38 -2.20 17.76
N VAL A 229 10.57 -2.43 18.79
CA VAL A 229 10.22 -3.78 19.25
C VAL A 229 9.22 -4.51 18.35
N GLN A 230 8.66 -3.85 17.33
CA GLN A 230 7.71 -4.47 16.41
C GLN A 230 8.41 -5.34 15.36
N SER A 231 7.63 -6.22 14.73
CA SER A 231 8.09 -7.11 13.67
C SER A 231 8.20 -6.39 12.33
N THR A 232 9.26 -6.67 11.55
CA THR A 232 9.34 -6.27 10.14
C THR A 232 8.49 -7.14 9.22
N LEU A 233 7.90 -8.23 9.73
CA LEU A 233 6.98 -9.09 8.99
C LEU A 233 5.54 -8.67 9.27
N HIS A 234 4.77 -8.44 8.21
CA HIS A 234 3.40 -7.92 8.30
C HIS A 234 2.47 -8.60 7.28
N PRO A 235 1.27 -9.10 7.69
CA PRO A 235 0.40 -9.91 6.83
C PRO A 235 -0.21 -9.16 5.65
N ARG A 236 -0.22 -7.83 5.68
CA ARG A 236 -0.84 -6.98 4.64
C ARG A 236 0.14 -6.38 3.64
N CYS A 237 1.42 -6.75 3.71
CA CYS A 237 2.45 -6.22 2.83
C CYS A 237 2.22 -6.57 1.35
N GLY A 238 2.46 -5.61 0.45
CA GLY A 238 2.38 -5.79 -1.01
C GLY A 238 3.39 -6.78 -1.60
N THR A 239 4.50 -7.10 -0.91
CA THR A 239 5.42 -8.15 -1.38
C THR A 239 4.78 -9.54 -1.33
N THR A 240 3.86 -9.77 -0.41
CA THR A 240 3.01 -10.98 -0.39
C THR A 240 2.11 -11.03 -1.62
N PHE A 241 1.61 -9.89 -2.10
CA PHE A 241 0.80 -9.82 -3.32
C PHE A 241 1.61 -10.27 -4.56
N LEU A 242 2.89 -9.90 -4.69
CA LEU A 242 3.74 -10.37 -5.79
C LEU A 242 3.84 -11.90 -5.84
N ILE A 243 3.94 -12.55 -4.68
CA ILE A 243 4.00 -14.02 -4.58
C ILE A 243 2.67 -14.66 -4.98
N VAL A 244 1.57 -14.08 -4.54
CA VAL A 244 0.24 -14.52 -4.97
C VAL A 244 0.10 -14.37 -6.48
N VAL A 245 0.55 -13.26 -7.08
CA VAL A 245 0.55 -13.05 -8.53
C VAL A 245 1.38 -14.12 -9.24
N ILE A 246 2.57 -14.46 -8.74
CA ILE A 246 3.40 -15.53 -9.32
C ILE A 246 2.66 -16.86 -9.23
N ALA A 247 2.15 -17.25 -8.05
CA ALA A 247 1.43 -18.51 -7.85
C ALA A 247 0.20 -18.62 -8.77
N VAL A 248 -0.65 -17.59 -8.79
CA VAL A 248 -1.84 -17.52 -9.65
C VAL A 248 -1.45 -17.56 -11.12
N SER A 249 -0.35 -16.92 -11.52
CA SER A 249 0.11 -16.96 -12.92
C SER A 249 0.59 -18.34 -13.37
N ILE A 250 1.16 -19.14 -12.45
CA ILE A 250 1.60 -20.51 -12.74
C ILE A 250 0.37 -21.38 -12.97
N VAL A 251 -0.62 -21.31 -12.06
CA VAL A 251 -1.87 -22.06 -12.19
C VAL A 251 -2.64 -21.62 -13.43
N ALA A 252 -2.80 -20.31 -13.66
CA ALA A 252 -3.49 -19.79 -14.82
C ALA A 252 -2.80 -20.21 -16.13
N GLY A 253 -1.47 -20.19 -16.19
CA GLY A 253 -0.72 -20.67 -17.35
C GLY A 253 -0.89 -22.18 -17.58
N ALA A 254 -0.79 -22.99 -16.51
CA ALA A 254 -0.93 -24.44 -16.56
C ALA A 254 -2.34 -24.91 -16.96
N VAL A 255 -3.38 -24.09 -16.73
CA VAL A 255 -4.76 -24.40 -17.13
C VAL A 255 -5.11 -23.79 -18.49
N ALA A 256 -4.78 -22.52 -18.70
CA ALA A 256 -5.22 -21.79 -19.88
C ALA A 256 -4.46 -22.19 -21.15
N ALA A 257 -3.15 -22.47 -21.06
CA ALA A 257 -2.38 -22.81 -22.25
C ALA A 257 -2.78 -24.18 -22.85
N PRO A 258 -2.97 -25.27 -22.09
CA PRO A 258 -3.46 -26.53 -22.65
C PRO A 258 -4.89 -26.43 -23.19
N LEU A 259 -5.75 -25.62 -22.54
CA LEU A 259 -7.16 -25.48 -22.91
C LEU A 259 -7.36 -24.62 -24.17
N LEU A 260 -6.66 -23.49 -24.27
CA LEU A 260 -6.85 -22.51 -25.35
C LEU A 260 -5.91 -22.72 -26.53
N LEU A 261 -4.76 -23.35 -26.29
CA LEU A 261 -3.72 -23.59 -27.30
C LEU A 261 -3.26 -25.06 -27.30
N PRO A 262 -4.17 -26.05 -27.44
CA PRO A 262 -3.84 -27.48 -27.32
C PRO A 262 -2.83 -27.96 -28.36
N ASN A 263 -2.85 -27.34 -29.55
CA ASN A 263 -2.00 -27.70 -30.68
C ASN A 263 -0.78 -26.76 -30.83
N ALA A 264 -0.45 -25.97 -29.81
CA ALA A 264 0.71 -25.09 -29.86
C ALA A 264 2.01 -25.91 -29.95
N SER A 265 2.74 -25.71 -31.04
CA SER A 265 4.02 -26.36 -31.29
C SER A 265 5.00 -25.37 -31.93
N GLY A 266 6.30 -25.66 -31.82
CA GLY A 266 7.35 -24.84 -32.42
C GLY A 266 7.40 -23.38 -31.93
N TRP A 267 8.05 -22.52 -32.71
CA TRP A 267 8.23 -21.10 -32.35
C TRP A 267 6.91 -20.33 -32.33
N THR A 268 6.01 -20.60 -33.27
CA THR A 268 4.69 -19.96 -33.34
C THR A 268 3.84 -20.30 -32.11
N GLY A 269 3.89 -21.54 -31.63
CA GLY A 269 3.28 -21.96 -30.37
C GLY A 269 3.86 -21.23 -29.16
N GLN A 270 5.19 -21.07 -29.10
CA GLN A 270 5.84 -20.32 -28.02
C GLN A 270 5.42 -18.84 -27.99
N LEU A 271 5.31 -18.19 -29.15
CA LEU A 271 4.83 -16.82 -29.26
C LEU A 271 3.36 -16.72 -28.85
N ALA A 272 2.52 -17.66 -29.26
CA ALA A 272 1.10 -17.70 -28.87
C ALA A 272 0.93 -17.84 -27.34
N ILE A 273 1.71 -18.73 -26.70
CA ILE A 273 1.71 -18.89 -25.24
C ILE A 273 2.19 -17.61 -24.54
N PHE A 274 3.21 -16.95 -25.09
CA PHE A 274 3.70 -15.68 -24.57
C PHE A 274 2.63 -14.57 -24.63
N VAL A 275 1.96 -14.41 -25.78
CA VAL A 275 0.87 -13.44 -25.95
C VAL A 275 -0.30 -13.76 -25.02
N LEU A 276 -0.68 -15.04 -24.89
CA LEU A 276 -1.72 -15.47 -23.96
C LEU A 276 -1.40 -15.08 -22.52
N ARG A 277 -0.14 -15.24 -22.08
CA ARG A 277 0.28 -14.84 -20.72
C ARG A 277 0.16 -13.35 -20.48
N LEU A 278 0.52 -12.52 -21.47
CA LEU A 278 0.34 -11.07 -21.39
C LEU A 278 -1.14 -10.71 -21.28
N ALA A 279 -1.99 -11.36 -22.10
CA ALA A 279 -3.44 -11.15 -22.07
C ALA A 279 -4.08 -11.58 -20.73
N LEU A 280 -3.51 -12.58 -20.04
CA LEU A 280 -3.99 -13.06 -18.74
C LEU A 280 -3.59 -12.15 -17.55
N LEU A 281 -2.67 -11.19 -17.72
CA LEU A 281 -2.18 -10.35 -16.62
C LEU A 281 -3.31 -9.63 -15.84
N PRO A 282 -4.31 -8.99 -16.47
CA PRO A 282 -5.39 -8.33 -15.75
C PRO A 282 -6.22 -9.30 -14.89
N LEU A 283 -6.50 -10.49 -15.43
CA LEU A 283 -7.23 -11.55 -14.72
C LEU A 283 -6.43 -12.07 -13.53
N ILE A 284 -5.14 -12.36 -13.73
CA ILE A 284 -4.23 -12.81 -12.68
C ILE A 284 -4.16 -11.76 -11.56
N ALA A 285 -4.02 -10.48 -11.90
CA ALA A 285 -3.98 -9.39 -10.92
C ALA A 285 -5.28 -9.28 -10.12
N ALA A 286 -6.44 -9.41 -10.77
CA ALA A 286 -7.74 -9.38 -10.11
C ALA A 286 -7.91 -10.54 -9.12
N ILE A 287 -7.57 -11.77 -9.52
CA ILE A 287 -7.64 -12.96 -8.67
C ILE A 287 -6.64 -12.85 -7.51
N ALA A 288 -5.40 -12.46 -7.81
CA ALA A 288 -4.36 -12.31 -6.80
C ALA A 288 -4.73 -11.28 -5.74
N PHE A 289 -5.37 -10.18 -6.12
CA PHE A 289 -5.80 -9.15 -5.19
C PHE A 289 -6.87 -9.67 -4.22
N GLU A 290 -7.89 -10.36 -4.75
CA GLU A 290 -8.97 -10.91 -3.90
C GLU A 290 -8.44 -12.01 -2.98
N PHE A 291 -7.54 -12.86 -3.47
CA PHE A 291 -6.87 -13.88 -2.66
C PHE A 291 -6.03 -13.23 -1.55
N GLN A 292 -5.22 -12.23 -1.88
CA GLN A 292 -4.41 -11.50 -0.90
C GLN A 292 -5.28 -10.83 0.17
N ARG A 293 -6.39 -10.20 -0.24
CA ARG A 293 -7.32 -9.57 0.70
C ARG A 293 -7.99 -10.60 1.61
N PHE A 294 -8.32 -11.77 1.08
CA PHE A 294 -8.89 -12.88 1.84
C PHE A 294 -7.89 -13.39 2.88
N THR A 295 -6.66 -13.71 2.48
CA THR A 295 -5.65 -14.28 3.39
C THR A 295 -5.22 -13.27 4.44
N ALA A 296 -5.03 -12.00 4.07
CA ALA A 296 -4.69 -10.93 5.01
C ALA A 296 -5.78 -10.69 6.07
N ARG A 297 -7.04 -11.03 5.77
CA ARG A 297 -8.18 -10.84 6.70
C ARG A 297 -8.47 -12.05 7.56
N TYR A 298 -8.35 -13.26 7.01
CA TYR A 298 -8.84 -14.48 7.65
C TYR A 298 -7.74 -15.47 8.04
N CYS A 299 -6.53 -15.34 7.48
CA CYS A 299 -5.44 -16.28 7.70
C CYS A 299 -4.39 -15.77 8.69
N THR A 300 -4.72 -14.81 9.56
CA THR A 300 -3.73 -14.20 10.49
C THR A 300 -3.51 -15.00 11.78
N HIS A 301 -4.35 -16.00 12.08
CA HIS A 301 -4.32 -16.75 13.34
C HIS A 301 -4.36 -18.28 13.12
N GLY A 302 -3.85 -19.03 14.11
CA GLY A 302 -3.89 -20.49 14.13
C GLY A 302 -3.18 -21.15 12.94
N LEU A 303 -3.68 -22.32 12.53
CA LEU A 303 -3.14 -23.08 11.39
C LEU A 303 -3.27 -22.35 10.05
N ALA A 304 -4.25 -21.46 9.91
CA ALA A 304 -4.46 -20.68 8.69
C ALA A 304 -3.27 -19.76 8.38
N ARG A 305 -2.47 -19.38 9.39
CA ARG A 305 -1.25 -18.58 9.24
C ARG A 305 -0.20 -19.20 8.33
N VAL A 306 -0.21 -20.53 8.16
CA VAL A 306 0.70 -21.22 7.22
C VAL A 306 0.53 -20.72 5.80
N VAL A 307 -0.68 -20.31 5.39
CA VAL A 307 -0.94 -19.76 4.04
C VAL A 307 -0.17 -18.45 3.78
N LEU A 308 0.12 -17.68 4.83
CA LEU A 308 0.89 -16.43 4.73
C LEU A 308 2.40 -16.66 4.72
N TRP A 309 2.85 -17.87 5.09
CA TRP A 309 4.26 -18.16 5.30
C TRP A 309 5.13 -17.95 4.06
N PRO A 310 4.71 -18.35 2.84
CA PRO A 310 5.45 -18.00 1.62
C PRO A 310 5.68 -16.49 1.52
N GLY A 311 4.66 -15.67 1.77
CA GLY A 311 4.81 -14.21 1.80
C GLY A 311 5.84 -13.72 2.82
N PHE A 312 5.81 -14.27 4.04
CA PHE A 312 6.79 -13.93 5.07
C PHE A 312 8.22 -14.31 4.69
N LEU A 313 8.44 -15.41 3.97
CA LEU A 313 9.77 -15.77 3.46
C LEU A 313 10.35 -14.68 2.54
N PHE A 314 9.52 -14.09 1.68
CA PHE A 314 9.94 -13.00 0.81
C PHE A 314 10.08 -11.67 1.54
N GLN A 315 9.27 -11.43 2.56
CA GLN A 315 9.45 -10.27 3.43
C GLN A 315 10.81 -10.32 4.13
N MET A 316 11.28 -11.49 4.58
CA MET A 316 12.64 -11.60 5.13
C MET A 316 13.74 -11.16 4.13
N ILE A 317 13.47 -11.17 2.82
CA ILE A 317 14.37 -10.65 1.77
C ILE A 317 14.14 -9.15 1.52
N THR A 318 12.91 -8.66 1.63
CA THR A 318 12.52 -7.31 1.21
C THR A 318 12.31 -6.32 2.35
N THR A 319 12.44 -6.77 3.59
CA THR A 319 12.49 -5.94 4.79
C THR A 319 13.82 -6.16 5.50
N ILE A 320 14.39 -5.07 5.98
CA ILE A 320 15.63 -5.04 6.75
C ILE A 320 15.35 -4.25 8.02
N GLU A 321 16.07 -4.58 9.09
CA GLU A 321 15.96 -3.86 10.36
C GLU A 321 16.38 -2.39 10.16
N PRO A 322 15.48 -1.42 10.42
CA PRO A 322 15.78 0.00 10.25
C PRO A 322 16.60 0.56 11.40
N ASP A 323 17.29 1.66 11.13
CA ASP A 323 17.85 2.53 12.16
C ASP A 323 16.79 3.48 12.75
N ASP A 324 17.14 4.18 13.83
CA ASP A 324 16.23 5.09 14.54
C ASP A 324 15.76 6.23 13.66
N SER A 325 16.67 6.78 12.85
CA SER A 325 16.38 7.91 11.97
C SER A 325 15.35 7.56 10.89
N GLN A 326 15.31 6.30 10.46
CA GLN A 326 14.31 5.77 9.52
C GLN A 326 12.96 5.55 10.22
N MET A 327 12.97 5.06 11.47
CA MET A 327 11.76 4.89 12.28
C MET A 327 11.07 6.24 12.57
N GLU A 328 11.85 7.29 12.85
CA GLU A 328 11.35 8.66 12.99
C GLU A 328 10.58 9.15 11.76
N ILE A 329 11.12 8.94 10.55
CA ILE A 329 10.44 9.32 9.31
C ILE A 329 9.16 8.52 9.11
N ALA A 330 9.18 7.22 9.40
CA ALA A 330 8.00 6.37 9.31
C ALA A 330 6.90 6.81 10.30
N ILE A 331 7.28 7.20 11.52
CA ILE A 331 6.38 7.78 12.53
C ILE A 331 5.77 9.08 12.02
N ALA A 332 6.60 10.01 11.52
CA ALA A 332 6.13 11.28 10.99
C ALA A 332 5.11 11.10 9.84
N ALA A 333 5.37 10.16 8.92
CA ALA A 333 4.44 9.79 7.86
C ALA A 333 3.12 9.23 8.44
N MET A 334 3.19 8.32 9.41
CA MET A 334 2.01 7.70 10.03
C MET A 334 1.15 8.73 10.73
N GLU A 335 1.73 9.61 11.55
CA GLU A 335 1.01 10.65 12.27
C GLU A 335 0.34 11.65 11.33
N ALA A 336 1.02 12.03 10.25
CA ALA A 336 0.47 12.88 9.20
C ALA A 336 -0.77 12.23 8.55
N ALA A 337 -0.67 10.95 8.16
CA ALA A 337 -1.78 10.22 7.58
C ALA A 337 -2.94 10.03 8.56
N ALA A 338 -2.65 9.70 9.82
CA ALA A 338 -3.65 9.53 10.86
C ALA A 338 -4.36 10.85 11.21
N TRP A 339 -3.65 11.98 11.16
CA TRP A 339 -4.26 13.29 11.33
C TRP A 339 -5.16 13.65 10.15
N ARG A 340 -4.68 13.45 8.90
CA ARG A 340 -5.50 13.64 7.70
C ARG A 340 -6.76 12.80 7.70
N GLU A 341 -6.71 11.58 8.24
CA GLU A 341 -7.90 10.75 8.40
C GLU A 341 -8.95 11.33 9.35
N ARG A 342 -8.53 12.11 10.35
CA ARG A 342 -9.45 12.76 11.30
C ARG A 342 -10.10 14.01 10.72
N VAL A 343 -9.36 14.81 9.95
CA VAL A 343 -9.85 16.08 9.39
C VAL A 343 -10.44 15.92 7.98
N GLY A 344 -10.13 14.84 7.27
CA GLY A 344 -10.62 14.57 5.92
C GLY A 344 -10.38 15.72 4.95
N ASP A 345 -11.43 16.06 4.20
CA ASP A 345 -11.41 17.13 3.19
C ASP A 345 -11.62 18.55 3.79
N GLU A 346 -11.79 18.69 5.12
CA GLU A 346 -12.01 19.99 5.77
C GLU A 346 -10.79 20.91 5.68
N VAL A 347 -9.59 20.32 5.66
CA VAL A 347 -8.34 21.04 5.46
C VAL A 347 -7.83 20.75 4.05
N PRO A 348 -7.67 21.77 3.18
CA PRO A 348 -7.08 21.58 1.86
C PRO A 348 -5.68 20.93 1.96
N GLY A 349 -5.31 20.17 0.92
CA GLY A 349 -3.92 19.76 0.76
C GLY A 349 -3.06 20.97 0.36
N GLY A 350 -1.84 21.04 0.88
CA GLY A 350 -0.83 21.96 0.35
C GLY A 350 -0.13 21.32 -0.85
N ASP A 351 0.08 22.07 -1.93
CA ASP A 351 0.86 21.58 -3.06
C ASP A 351 2.36 21.49 -2.73
N GLU A 352 2.82 22.42 -1.88
CA GLU A 352 4.19 22.51 -1.37
C GLU A 352 4.42 21.57 -0.16
N PRO A 353 5.58 20.91 -0.09
CA PRO A 353 5.93 20.10 1.07
C PRO A 353 6.25 20.99 2.28
N LEU A 354 5.82 20.54 3.46
CA LEU A 354 6.24 21.12 4.73
C LEU A 354 7.65 20.63 5.05
N VAL A 355 8.59 21.54 5.30
CA VAL A 355 9.99 21.21 5.58
C VAL A 355 10.36 21.64 6.99
N PHE A 356 10.94 20.70 7.75
CA PHE A 356 11.35 20.90 9.13
C PHE A 356 12.84 20.56 9.29
N PRO A 357 13.61 21.33 10.09
CA PRO A 357 15.02 21.07 10.28
C PRO A 357 15.31 19.73 10.97
N SER A 358 14.39 19.27 11.84
CA SER A 358 14.52 18.02 12.60
C SER A 358 13.15 17.47 13.00
N LEU A 359 13.12 16.25 13.56
CA LEU A 359 11.89 15.69 14.14
C LEU A 359 11.38 16.52 15.33
N GLU A 360 12.29 17.08 16.13
CA GLU A 360 11.94 17.98 17.23
C GLU A 360 11.24 19.25 16.70
N GLY A 361 11.80 19.87 15.66
CA GLY A 361 11.16 21.02 15.01
C GLY A 361 9.81 20.68 14.37
N LEU A 362 9.63 19.46 13.85
CA LEU A 362 8.30 18.98 13.44
C LEU A 362 7.36 18.96 14.64
N ASN A 363 7.74 18.27 15.72
CA ASN A 363 6.91 18.09 16.91
C ASN A 363 6.52 19.41 17.58
N GLU A 364 7.41 20.40 17.59
CA GLU A 364 7.14 21.76 18.08
C GLU A 364 6.11 22.49 17.20
N ALA A 365 6.17 22.30 15.88
CA ALA A 365 5.24 22.92 14.94
C ALA A 365 3.89 22.20 14.83
N LEU A 366 3.82 20.92 15.22
CA LEU A 366 2.60 20.10 15.09
C LEU A 366 1.35 20.72 15.76
N PRO A 367 1.40 21.26 16.99
CA PRO A 367 0.22 21.86 17.62
C PRO A 367 -0.36 23.04 16.85
N GLU A 368 0.48 23.83 16.17
CA GLU A 368 0.05 24.97 15.35
C GLU A 368 -0.45 24.52 13.98
N LEU A 369 0.26 23.58 13.33
CA LEU A 369 -0.10 23.07 12.00
C LEU A 369 -1.30 22.14 12.00
N ARG A 370 -1.49 21.42 13.10
CA ARG A 370 -2.48 20.35 13.27
C ARG A 370 -3.22 20.55 14.60
N PRO A 371 -3.97 21.66 14.75
CA PRO A 371 -4.73 21.89 15.97
C PRO A 371 -5.66 20.71 16.21
N ALA A 372 -5.73 20.26 17.46
CA ALA A 372 -6.65 19.20 17.84
C ALA A 372 -8.08 19.65 17.46
N PRO A 373 -8.90 18.77 16.85
CA PRO A 373 -10.30 19.11 16.60
C PRO A 373 -10.95 19.54 17.92
N ALA A 374 -11.66 20.67 17.91
CA ALA A 374 -12.31 21.20 19.10
C ALA A 374 -13.19 20.09 19.71
N ALA A 375 -13.00 19.83 21.01
CA ALA A 375 -13.78 18.82 21.71
C ALA A 375 -15.27 19.15 21.58
N ALA A 376 -16.02 18.27 20.90
CA ALA A 376 -17.47 18.39 20.68
C ALA A 376 -18.27 17.87 21.88
#